data_AF-A0A4R2H664-F1
#
_entry.id   AF-A0A4R2H664-F1
#
_cell.length_a   1.000
_cell.length_b   1.000
_cell.length_c   1.000
_cell.angle_alpha   90.00
_cell.angle_beta   90.00
_cell.angle_gamma   90.00
#
_symmetry.space_group_name_H-M   'P 1'
#
loop_
_entity.id
_entity.type
_entity.pdbx_description
1 polymer ?
#
loop_
_entity_poly.entity_id
_entity_poly.type
_entity_poly.pdbx_seq_one_letter_code
_entity_poly.pdbx_strand_id
1 'polypeptide(L)'
;MKKIMWGLIVAILWFGCKSKTPSGIIDEEKMEAILFDVHIADGYISTIYVQDSARKVAAAYYKGIYKKFDTDSAAYNRSLNYYYQNPEKLQEMYKVISTRLDNQKAKLKQADSLLLKRRFKADSIKIIKTFKADSLAIRKKMKTDSSSKVKADAQIKKKKAQADSLLNTKKSGDLKPLAVAVQ
;
A
#
# COMPACT_ATOMS: atom_id res chain seq x y z
N MET A 1 17.93 13.32 -47.97
CA MET A 1 18.62 13.77 -46.74
C MET A 1 17.98 15.00 -46.07
N LYS A 2 17.48 16.01 -46.81
CA LYS A 2 16.79 17.20 -46.22
C LYS A 2 15.56 16.89 -45.34
N LYS A 3 14.79 15.83 -45.63
CA LYS A 3 13.58 15.44 -44.88
C LYS A 3 13.90 14.89 -43.47
N ILE A 4 15.03 14.19 -43.34
CA ILE A 4 15.51 13.64 -42.06
C ILE A 4 16.05 14.77 -41.17
N MET A 5 16.69 15.77 -41.78
CA MET A 5 17.20 16.96 -41.09
C MET A 5 16.08 17.83 -40.50
N TRP A 6 14.93 17.94 -41.19
CA TRP A 6 13.74 18.61 -40.65
C TRP A 6 13.15 17.82 -39.47
N GLY A 7 13.08 16.48 -39.57
CA GLY A 7 12.63 15.63 -38.47
C GLY A 7 13.48 15.78 -37.20
N LEU A 8 14.80 15.94 -37.35
CA LEU A 8 15.74 16.12 -36.24
C LEU A 8 15.60 17.49 -35.55
N ILE A 9 15.31 18.55 -36.30
CA ILE A 9 15.04 19.89 -35.77
C ILE A 9 13.73 19.92 -34.97
N VAL A 10 12.67 19.24 -35.46
CA VAL A 10 11.39 19.12 -34.75
C VAL A 10 11.53 18.29 -33.47
N ALA A 11 12.38 17.26 -33.48
CA ALA A 11 12.67 16.46 -32.28
C ALA A 11 13.42 17.26 -31.19
N ILE A 12 14.33 18.16 -31.57
CA ILE A 12 15.07 19.03 -30.64
C ILE A 12 14.15 20.12 -30.06
N LEU A 13 13.18 20.62 -30.83
CA LEU A 13 12.20 21.61 -30.37
C LEU A 13 11.23 21.06 -29.31
N TRP A 14 11.04 19.73 -29.23
CA TRP A 14 10.20 19.12 -28.18
C TRP A 14 10.87 19.07 -26.80
N PHE A 15 12.20 19.20 -26.74
CA PHE A 15 12.94 19.28 -25.47
C PHE A 15 13.00 20.71 -24.89
N GLY A 16 12.43 21.70 -25.58
CA GLY A 16 12.65 23.12 -25.30
C GLY A 16 11.46 23.84 -24.69
N CYS A 17 11.09 23.52 -23.43
CA CYS A 17 10.51 24.51 -22.50
C CYS A 17 10.47 23.97 -21.07
N LYS A 18 11.63 23.65 -20.48
CA LYS A 18 11.72 23.55 -19.01
C LYS A 18 11.88 24.97 -18.45
N SER A 19 11.12 25.30 -17.42
CA SER A 19 11.32 26.55 -16.67
C SER A 19 12.80 26.60 -16.27
N LYS A 20 13.48 27.73 -16.52
CA LYS A 20 14.90 27.84 -16.20
C LYS A 20 15.05 27.89 -14.68
N THR A 21 15.22 26.73 -14.06
CA THR A 21 15.65 26.64 -12.67
C THR A 21 17.00 27.34 -12.55
N PRO A 22 17.21 28.23 -11.55
CA PRO A 22 18.51 28.86 -11.36
C PRO A 22 19.62 27.83 -11.15
N SER A 23 20.84 28.17 -11.57
CA SER A 23 22.00 27.29 -11.34
C SER A 23 22.17 27.01 -9.84
N GLY A 24 22.45 25.75 -9.50
CA GLY A 24 22.64 25.30 -8.12
C GLY A 24 21.35 24.99 -7.35
N ILE A 25 20.19 25.11 -8.00
CA ILE A 25 18.88 24.68 -7.50
C ILE A 25 18.48 23.38 -8.20
N ILE A 26 17.98 22.42 -7.42
CA ILE A 26 17.44 21.15 -7.92
C ILE A 26 16.19 21.44 -8.74
N ASP A 27 16.12 20.95 -9.98
CA ASP A 27 14.96 21.12 -10.85
C ASP A 27 13.65 20.61 -10.25
N GLU A 28 12.53 21.20 -10.68
CA GLU A 28 11.20 20.95 -10.12
C GLU A 28 10.82 19.46 -10.12
N GLU A 29 10.98 18.77 -11.25
CA GLU A 29 10.69 17.33 -11.37
C GLU A 29 11.53 16.48 -10.40
N LYS A 30 12.81 16.84 -10.22
CA LYS A 30 13.71 16.11 -9.32
C LYS A 30 13.40 16.42 -7.87
N MET A 31 13.07 17.68 -7.56
CA MET A 31 12.68 18.11 -6.22
C MET A 31 11.33 17.49 -5.80
N GLU A 32 10.37 17.41 -6.71
CA GLU A 32 9.11 16.70 -6.51
C GLU A 32 9.35 15.24 -6.10
N ALA A 33 10.23 14.54 -6.85
CA ALA A 33 10.56 13.14 -6.55
C ALA A 33 11.28 12.97 -5.20
N ILE A 34 12.17 13.91 -4.84
CA ILE A 34 12.84 13.93 -3.54
C ILE A 34 11.82 14.17 -2.43
N LEU A 35 10.99 15.20 -2.54
CA LEU A 35 9.97 15.54 -1.54
C LEU A 35 8.97 14.40 -1.35
N PHE A 36 8.58 13.73 -2.43
CA PHE A 36 7.74 12.54 -2.36
C PHE A 36 8.36 11.45 -1.47
N ASP A 37 9.64 11.10 -1.68
CA ASP A 37 10.33 10.08 -0.90
C ASP A 37 10.58 10.54 0.56
N VAL A 38 10.86 11.84 0.76
CA VAL A 38 10.99 12.45 2.10
C VAL A 38 9.69 12.32 2.88
N HIS A 39 8.55 12.68 2.27
CA HIS A 39 7.23 12.59 2.93
C HIS A 39 6.83 11.15 3.26
N ILE A 40 7.23 10.17 2.43
CA ILE A 40 7.06 8.75 2.79
C ILE A 40 7.92 8.40 4.01
N ALA A 41 9.20 8.80 4.01
CA ALA A 41 10.09 8.54 5.13
C ALA A 41 9.55 9.19 6.41
N ASP A 42 9.08 10.43 6.34
CA ASP A 42 8.49 11.16 7.46
C ASP A 42 7.23 10.46 7.99
N GLY A 43 6.40 9.91 7.10
CA GLY A 43 5.26 9.10 7.49
C GLY A 43 5.63 7.82 8.25
N TYR A 44 6.81 7.25 8.00
CA TYR A 44 7.34 6.13 8.80
C TYR A 44 7.99 6.63 10.09
N ILE A 45 8.81 7.66 10.02
CA ILE A 45 9.55 8.23 11.17
C ILE A 45 8.58 8.72 12.24
N SER A 46 7.43 9.30 11.86
CA SER A 46 6.40 9.77 12.79
C SER A 46 5.80 8.66 13.66
N THR A 47 5.93 7.39 13.26
CA THR A 47 5.50 6.23 14.07
C THR A 47 6.49 5.87 15.18
N ILE A 48 7.68 6.45 15.20
CA ILE A 48 8.73 6.16 16.17
C ILE A 48 8.59 7.11 17.37
N TYR A 49 8.10 6.58 18.49
CA TYR A 49 7.85 7.36 19.71
C TYR A 49 9.12 7.91 20.38
N VAL A 50 10.24 7.17 20.32
CA VAL A 50 11.50 7.59 20.95
C VAL A 50 12.22 8.58 20.06
N GLN A 51 12.31 9.85 20.47
CA GLN A 51 12.87 10.94 19.66
C GLN A 51 14.29 10.68 19.16
N ASP A 52 15.18 10.15 20.00
CA ASP A 52 16.56 9.90 19.57
C ASP A 52 16.66 8.78 18.53
N SER A 53 15.78 7.78 18.64
CA SER A 53 15.63 6.74 17.62
C SER A 53 15.08 7.34 16.34
N ALA A 54 14.03 8.17 16.41
CA ALA A 54 13.46 8.87 15.27
C ALA A 54 14.51 9.72 14.55
N ARG A 55 15.34 10.49 15.28
CA ARG A 55 16.42 11.30 14.70
C ARG A 55 17.48 10.46 13.98
N LYS A 56 17.92 9.35 14.59
CA LYS A 56 18.91 8.43 13.98
C LYS A 56 18.36 7.81 12.70
N VAL A 57 17.11 7.37 12.73
CA VAL A 57 16.43 6.79 11.58
C VAL A 57 16.25 7.85 10.49
N ALA A 58 15.75 9.04 10.82
CA ALA A 58 15.59 10.14 9.88
C ALA A 58 16.88 10.48 9.14
N ALA A 59 18.00 10.62 9.87
CA ALA A 59 19.30 10.91 9.27
C ALA A 59 19.73 9.83 8.26
N ALA A 60 19.50 8.55 8.57
CA ALA A 60 19.82 7.44 7.67
C ALA A 60 18.94 7.45 6.41
N TYR A 61 17.62 7.66 6.56
CA TYR A 61 16.68 7.73 5.44
C TYR A 61 16.97 8.91 4.52
N TYR A 62 17.12 10.13 5.07
CA TYR A 62 17.41 11.32 4.26
C TYR A 62 18.75 11.18 3.53
N LYS A 63 19.79 10.65 4.18
CA LYS A 63 21.07 10.35 3.51
C LYS A 63 20.89 9.38 2.33
N GLY A 64 20.06 8.35 2.51
CA GLY A 64 19.73 7.40 1.45
C GLY A 64 18.97 8.06 0.28
N ILE A 65 18.00 8.92 0.58
CA ILE A 65 17.24 9.69 -0.42
C ILE A 65 18.17 10.62 -1.20
N TYR A 66 19.02 11.39 -0.52
CA TYR A 66 19.96 12.28 -1.20
C TYR A 66 20.89 11.51 -2.13
N LYS A 67 21.39 10.35 -1.68
CA LYS A 67 22.21 9.46 -2.52
C LYS A 67 21.43 8.93 -3.73
N LYS A 68 20.16 8.53 -3.56
CA LYS A 68 19.31 8.02 -4.66
C LYS A 68 19.14 9.05 -5.78
N PHE A 69 19.11 10.33 -5.42
CA PHE A 69 18.92 11.44 -6.37
C PHE A 69 20.21 12.20 -6.66
N ASP A 70 21.39 11.66 -6.39
CA ASP A 70 22.67 12.34 -6.66
C ASP A 70 22.68 13.80 -6.17
N THR A 71 22.33 13.99 -4.90
CA THR A 71 22.29 15.30 -4.23
C THR A 71 22.81 15.18 -2.80
N ASP A 72 22.80 16.29 -2.07
CA ASP A 72 23.19 16.36 -0.66
C ASP A 72 22.22 17.27 0.12
N SER A 73 22.38 17.29 1.44
CA SER A 73 21.52 18.11 2.31
C SER A 73 21.65 19.60 2.04
N ALA A 74 22.83 20.08 1.61
CA ALA A 74 23.05 21.50 1.35
C ALA A 74 22.33 21.94 0.08
N ALA A 75 22.45 21.19 -1.02
CA ALA A 75 21.74 21.41 -2.26
C ALA A 75 20.22 21.28 -2.09
N TYR A 76 19.77 20.26 -1.35
CA TYR A 76 18.36 20.10 -1.00
C TYR A 76 17.82 21.32 -0.23
N ASN A 77 18.48 21.73 0.85
CA ASN A 77 18.03 22.85 1.66
C ASN A 77 18.04 24.18 0.91
N ARG A 78 19.08 24.45 0.09
CA ARG A 78 19.11 25.63 -0.78
C ARG A 78 17.94 25.65 -1.76
N SER A 79 17.65 24.50 -2.38
CA SER A 79 16.57 24.37 -3.35
C SER A 79 15.21 24.51 -2.67
N LEU A 80 15.03 23.91 -1.50
CA LEU A 80 13.79 24.01 -0.74
C LEU A 80 13.50 25.46 -0.34
N ASN A 81 14.52 26.20 0.13
CA ASN A 81 14.40 27.63 0.41
C ASN A 81 14.02 28.45 -0.82
N TYR A 82 14.58 28.13 -1.99
CA TYR A 82 14.16 28.75 -3.25
C TYR A 82 12.67 28.49 -3.53
N TYR A 83 12.21 27.24 -3.42
CA TYR A 83 10.81 26.91 -3.66
C TYR A 83 9.85 27.48 -2.62
N TYR A 84 10.28 27.68 -1.36
CA TYR A 84 9.48 28.42 -0.38
C TYR A 84 9.26 29.88 -0.77
N GLN A 85 10.20 30.49 -1.48
CA GLN A 85 10.05 31.84 -2.03
C GLN A 85 9.26 31.88 -3.36
N ASN A 86 8.95 30.71 -3.93
CA ASN A 86 8.20 30.56 -5.19
C ASN A 86 6.97 29.66 -4.96
N PRO A 87 5.96 30.12 -4.20
CA PRO A 87 4.86 29.29 -3.72
C PRO A 87 4.02 28.65 -4.83
N GLU A 88 3.88 29.28 -6.00
CA GLU A 88 3.16 28.71 -7.14
C GLU A 88 3.81 27.40 -7.63
N LYS A 89 5.14 27.40 -7.78
CA LYS A 89 5.92 26.22 -8.17
C LYS A 89 5.84 25.12 -7.11
N LEU A 90 5.93 25.53 -5.84
CA LEU A 90 5.84 24.59 -4.72
C LEU A 90 4.45 23.94 -4.65
N GLN A 91 3.38 24.72 -4.87
CA GLN A 91 2.02 24.22 -4.91
C GLN A 91 1.81 23.22 -6.05
N GLU A 92 2.36 23.49 -7.23
CA GLU A 92 2.31 22.57 -8.37
C GLU A 92 2.99 21.24 -8.03
N MET A 93 4.20 21.27 -7.47
CA MET A 93 4.89 20.06 -6.99
C MET A 93 4.02 19.29 -5.98
N TYR A 94 3.43 19.98 -4.99
CA TYR A 94 2.58 19.32 -3.99
C TYR A 94 1.30 18.72 -4.56
N LYS A 95 0.72 19.30 -5.62
CA LYS A 95 -0.42 18.69 -6.33
C LYS A 95 -0.05 17.34 -6.94
N VAL A 96 1.12 17.25 -7.55
CA VAL A 96 1.62 16.00 -8.14
C VAL A 96 1.96 14.99 -7.04
N ILE A 97 2.64 15.42 -5.96
CA ILE A 97 2.97 14.57 -4.80
C ILE A 97 1.69 13.99 -4.19
N SER A 98 0.67 14.82 -3.92
CA SER A 98 -0.61 14.37 -3.37
C SER A 98 -1.29 13.35 -4.27
N THR A 99 -1.34 13.62 -5.58
CA THR A 99 -1.91 12.69 -6.56
C THR A 99 -1.17 11.35 -6.57
N ARG A 100 0.17 11.38 -6.47
CA ARG A 100 1.00 10.18 -6.43
C ARG A 100 0.78 9.39 -5.13
N LEU A 101 0.65 10.06 -3.98
CA LEU A 101 0.33 9.42 -2.70
C LEU A 101 -1.05 8.77 -2.72
N ASP A 102 -2.07 9.46 -3.23
CA ASP A 102 -3.44 8.93 -3.35
C ASP A 102 -3.49 7.69 -4.24
N ASN A 103 -2.78 7.73 -5.37
CA ASN A 103 -2.63 6.58 -6.26
C ASN A 103 -1.95 5.39 -5.57
N GLN A 104 -0.92 5.62 -4.76
CA GLN A 104 -0.29 4.55 -3.98
C GLN A 104 -1.22 3.99 -2.91
N LYS A 105 -1.93 4.86 -2.19
CA LYS A 105 -2.94 4.46 -1.21
C LYS A 105 -4.06 3.62 -1.84
N ALA A 106 -4.52 3.99 -3.02
CA ALA A 106 -5.52 3.22 -3.76
C ALA A 106 -5.00 1.83 -4.15
N LYS A 107 -3.76 1.74 -4.67
CA LYS A 107 -3.12 0.47 -5.02
C LYS A 107 -2.94 -0.44 -3.79
N LEU A 108 -2.51 0.12 -2.66
CA LEU A 108 -2.38 -0.62 -1.40
C LEU A 108 -3.73 -1.16 -0.92
N LYS A 109 -4.77 -0.33 -0.91
CA LYS A 109 -6.14 -0.77 -0.57
C LYS A 109 -6.64 -1.91 -1.46
N GLN A 110 -6.36 -1.84 -2.76
CA GLN A 110 -6.71 -2.92 -3.69
C GLN A 110 -5.95 -4.20 -3.38
N ALA A 111 -4.63 -4.11 -3.16
CA ALA A 111 -3.80 -5.26 -2.79
C ALA A 111 -4.28 -5.90 -1.48
N ASP A 112 -4.54 -5.10 -0.45
CA ASP A 112 -5.08 -5.57 0.82
C ASP A 112 -6.42 -6.28 0.64
N SER A 113 -7.35 -5.68 -0.10
CA SER A 113 -8.65 -6.31 -0.41
C SER A 113 -8.49 -7.68 -1.08
N LEU A 114 -7.52 -7.83 -1.99
CA LEU A 114 -7.24 -9.09 -2.66
C LEU A 114 -6.66 -10.13 -1.69
N LEU A 115 -5.73 -9.73 -0.81
CA LEU A 115 -5.16 -10.61 0.21
C LEU A 115 -6.22 -11.09 1.20
N LEU A 116 -7.07 -10.18 1.64
CA LEU A 116 -8.22 -10.44 2.49
C LEU A 116 -9.20 -11.44 1.86
N LYS A 117 -9.59 -11.24 0.59
CA LYS A 117 -10.42 -12.21 -0.16
C LYS A 117 -9.75 -13.58 -0.30
N ARG A 118 -8.44 -13.63 -0.56
CA ARG A 118 -7.67 -14.88 -0.65
C ARG A 118 -7.64 -15.61 0.69
N ARG A 119 -7.39 -14.89 1.79
CA ARG A 119 -7.42 -15.44 3.15
C ARG A 119 -8.79 -16.02 3.49
N PHE A 120 -9.85 -15.26 3.25
CA PHE A 120 -11.22 -15.74 3.46
C PHE A 120 -11.54 -16.99 2.62
N LYS A 121 -11.10 -17.03 1.35
CA LYS A 121 -11.27 -18.22 0.50
C LYS A 121 -10.55 -19.44 1.09
N ALA A 122 -9.32 -19.28 1.57
CA ALA A 122 -8.58 -20.37 2.21
C ALA A 122 -9.27 -20.85 3.50
N ASP A 123 -9.67 -19.91 4.37
CA ASP A 123 -10.36 -20.21 5.63
C ASP A 123 -11.71 -20.90 5.38
N SER A 124 -12.47 -20.44 4.39
CA SER A 124 -13.76 -21.05 4.04
C SER A 124 -13.62 -22.48 3.52
N ILE A 125 -12.62 -22.77 2.68
CA ILE A 125 -12.31 -24.13 2.24
C ILE A 125 -11.97 -25.01 3.44
N LYS A 126 -11.15 -24.52 4.36
CA LYS A 126 -10.77 -25.26 5.58
C LYS A 126 -12.00 -25.56 6.44
N ILE A 127 -12.86 -24.57 6.70
CA ILE A 127 -14.08 -24.73 7.49
C ILE A 127 -15.02 -25.79 6.86
N ILE A 128 -15.27 -25.68 5.55
CA ILE A 128 -16.15 -26.62 4.84
C ILE A 128 -15.56 -28.03 4.85
N LYS A 129 -14.24 -28.18 4.65
CA LYS A 129 -13.56 -29.49 4.69
C LYS A 129 -13.69 -30.14 6.08
N THR A 130 -13.47 -29.36 7.14
CA THR A 130 -13.64 -29.84 8.52
C THR A 130 -15.08 -30.25 8.80
N PHE A 131 -16.07 -29.42 8.41
CA PHE A 131 -17.49 -29.77 8.56
C PHE A 131 -17.85 -31.07 7.82
N LYS A 132 -17.39 -31.25 6.58
CA LYS A 132 -17.64 -32.48 5.81
C LYS A 132 -17.04 -33.70 6.49
N ALA A 133 -15.82 -33.59 7.04
CA ALA A 133 -15.18 -34.67 7.77
C ALA A 133 -15.94 -35.02 9.06
N ASP A 134 -16.34 -34.02 9.85
CA ASP A 134 -17.15 -34.18 11.06
C ASP A 134 -18.50 -34.86 10.75
N SER A 135 -19.20 -34.39 9.72
CA SER A 135 -20.49 -34.95 9.28
C SER A 135 -20.36 -36.42 8.88
N LEU A 136 -19.31 -36.76 8.13
CA LEU A 136 -19.04 -38.14 7.72
C LEU A 136 -18.66 -39.02 8.92
N ALA A 137 -17.88 -38.52 9.87
CA ALA A 137 -17.55 -39.24 11.10
C ALA A 137 -18.79 -39.50 11.97
N ILE A 138 -19.71 -38.54 12.07
CA ILE A 138 -20.98 -38.70 12.78
C ILE A 138 -21.83 -39.80 12.12
N ARG A 139 -21.98 -39.77 10.79
CA ARG A 139 -22.73 -40.80 10.04
C ARG A 139 -22.11 -42.18 10.19
N LYS A 140 -20.78 -42.29 10.20
CA LYS A 140 -20.07 -43.57 10.41
C LYS A 140 -20.27 -44.16 11.80
N LYS A 141 -20.45 -43.33 12.83
CA LYS A 141 -20.64 -43.77 14.23
C LYS A 141 -22.10 -44.05 14.59
N MET A 142 -23.03 -43.77 13.69
CA MET A 142 -24.47 -43.91 13.91
C MET A 142 -24.91 -45.37 13.77
N LYS A 143 -25.75 -45.85 14.68
CA LYS A 143 -26.43 -47.16 14.57
C LYS A 143 -27.55 -47.11 13.52
N THR A 144 -28.03 -48.25 13.04
CA THR A 144 -29.08 -48.36 12.00
C THR A 144 -30.50 -48.09 12.49
N ASP A 145 -30.71 -47.80 13.77
CA ASP A 145 -32.04 -47.54 14.33
C ASP A 145 -32.55 -46.10 14.04
N SER A 146 -33.86 -45.90 14.15
CA SER A 146 -34.47 -44.60 13.89
C SER A 146 -34.04 -43.52 14.88
N SER A 147 -33.77 -43.88 16.14
CA SER A 147 -33.43 -42.93 17.20
C SER A 147 -32.01 -42.39 17.06
N SER A 148 -31.06 -43.24 16.68
CA SER A 148 -29.68 -42.86 16.38
C SER A 148 -29.60 -41.94 15.17
N LYS A 149 -30.44 -42.16 14.15
CA LYS A 149 -30.54 -41.32 12.95
C LYS A 149 -30.96 -39.90 13.27
N VAL A 150 -32.02 -39.73 14.05
CA VAL A 150 -32.48 -38.41 14.50
C VAL A 150 -31.40 -37.68 15.31
N LYS A 151 -30.69 -38.40 16.20
CA LYS A 151 -29.58 -37.83 16.99
C LYS A 151 -28.40 -37.40 16.12
N ALA A 152 -28.02 -38.21 15.13
CA ALA A 152 -26.94 -37.90 14.21
C ALA A 152 -27.28 -36.67 13.35
N ASP A 153 -28.50 -36.60 12.81
CA ASP A 153 -28.95 -35.47 12.00
C ASP A 153 -29.00 -34.17 12.82
N ALA A 154 -29.44 -34.23 14.09
CA ALA A 154 -29.40 -33.10 15.00
C ALA A 154 -27.97 -32.60 15.27
N GLN A 155 -27.01 -33.52 15.48
CA GLN A 155 -25.60 -33.17 15.66
C GLN A 155 -24.98 -32.55 14.40
N ILE A 156 -25.28 -33.10 13.22
CA ILE A 156 -24.82 -32.56 11.93
C ILE A 156 -25.39 -31.15 11.71
N LYS A 157 -26.67 -30.94 12.03
CA LYS A 157 -27.32 -29.61 11.94
C LYS A 157 -26.63 -28.60 12.85
N LYS A 158 -26.29 -28.98 14.09
CA LYS A 158 -25.54 -28.12 15.02
C LYS A 158 -24.14 -27.79 14.48
N LYS A 159 -23.40 -28.79 13.98
CA LYS A 159 -22.07 -28.61 13.39
C LYS A 159 -22.11 -27.72 12.14
N LYS A 160 -23.15 -27.84 11.33
CA LYS A 160 -23.39 -26.97 10.17
C LYS A 160 -23.60 -25.51 10.61
N ALA A 161 -24.47 -25.28 11.59
CA ALA A 161 -24.70 -23.94 12.13
C ALA A 161 -23.41 -23.31 12.71
N GLN A 162 -22.56 -24.10 13.36
CA GLN A 162 -21.24 -23.66 13.83
C GLN A 162 -20.31 -23.27 12.67
N ALA A 163 -20.24 -24.09 11.62
CA ALA A 163 -19.44 -23.78 10.43
C ALA A 163 -19.93 -22.49 9.74
N ASP A 164 -21.24 -22.33 9.58
CA ASP A 164 -21.84 -21.14 8.97
C ASP A 164 -21.58 -19.87 9.80
N SER A 165 -21.63 -19.97 11.13
CA SER A 165 -21.27 -18.88 12.04
C SER A 165 -19.78 -18.49 11.92
N LEU A 166 -18.88 -19.47 11.85
CA LEU A 166 -17.45 -19.24 11.63
C LEU A 166 -17.16 -18.58 10.28
N LEU A 167 -17.87 -19.00 9.22
CA LEU A 167 -17.75 -18.36 7.91
C LEU A 167 -18.17 -16.89 7.95
N ASN A 168 -19.28 -16.58 8.63
CA ASN A 168 -19.78 -15.21 8.73
C ASN A 168 -18.85 -14.31 9.53
N THR A 169 -18.31 -14.79 10.65
CA THR A 169 -17.34 -14.04 11.47
C THR A 169 -16.01 -13.84 10.74
N LYS A 170 -15.54 -14.84 9.99
CA LYS A 170 -14.34 -14.71 9.16
C LYS A 170 -14.55 -13.75 8.00
N LYS A 171 -15.71 -13.80 7.35
CA LYS A 171 -16.06 -12.84 6.29
C LYS A 171 -16.06 -11.40 6.81
N SER A 172 -16.58 -11.14 8.00
CA SER A 172 -16.62 -9.78 8.55
C SER A 172 -15.27 -9.32 9.12
N GLY A 173 -14.48 -10.22 9.71
CA GLY A 173 -13.15 -9.92 10.26
C GLY A 173 -12.08 -9.78 9.18
N ASP A 174 -12.01 -10.74 8.25
CA ASP A 174 -11.03 -10.75 7.16
C ASP A 174 -11.41 -9.78 6.02
N LEU A 175 -12.51 -9.02 6.10
CA LEU A 175 -12.78 -7.91 5.16
C LEU A 175 -12.47 -6.54 5.75
N LYS A 176 -11.94 -6.48 6.99
CA LYS A 176 -11.39 -5.24 7.55
C LYS A 176 -9.91 -5.12 7.14
N PRO A 177 -9.47 -3.95 6.66
CA PRO A 177 -8.04 -3.68 6.47
C PRO A 177 -7.30 -3.96 7.77
N LEU A 178 -6.07 -4.48 7.68
CA LEU A 178 -5.15 -4.45 8.81
C LEU A 178 -5.03 -2.98 9.22
N ALA A 179 -5.48 -2.64 10.42
CA ALA A 179 -5.26 -1.31 10.96
C ALA A 179 -3.75 -1.13 11.04
N VAL A 180 -3.17 -0.34 10.13
CA VAL A 180 -1.87 0.27 10.39
C VAL A 180 -2.16 1.21 11.55
N ALA A 181 -1.72 0.81 12.74
CA ALA A 181 -1.78 1.64 13.93
C ALA A 181 -0.91 2.87 13.67
N VAL A 182 -1.52 3.90 13.09
CA VAL A 182 -1.01 5.26 13.13
C VAL A 182 -1.83 5.92 14.22
N GLN A 183 -1.28 5.92 15.43
CA GLN A 183 -1.76 6.76 16.54
C GLN A 183 -1.21 8.17 16.37
#